data_AF-A0A2G2L611-F1
#
_entry.id   AF-A0A2G2L611-F1
#
_cell.length_a   1.000
_cell.length_b   1.000
_cell.length_c   1.000
_cell.angle_alpha   90.00
_cell.angle_beta   90.00
_cell.angle_gamma   90.00
#
_symmetry.space_group_name_H-M   'P 1'
#
loop_
_entity.id
_entity.type
_entity.pdbx_description
1 polymer ?
#
loop_
_entity_poly.entity_id
_entity_poly.type
_entity_poly.pdbx_seq_one_letter_code
_entity_poly.pdbx_strand_id
1 'polypeptide(L)' 'MIYLYYLLAAMGGGLIGGAIGGIIVGGKDLGYDLAAMMGAFYGLLPAISGIAIALLALNFL' A
#
# COMPACT_ATOMS: atom_id res chain seq x y z
N MET A 1 -7.68 6.39 19.45
CA MET A 1 -8.77 5.82 18.63
C MET A 1 -8.75 6.36 17.18
N ILE A 2 -8.51 7.66 16.95
CA ILE A 2 -8.45 8.25 15.60
C ILE A 2 -7.34 7.67 14.68
N TYR A 3 -6.16 7.36 15.25
CA TYR A 3 -5.01 6.84 14.50
C TYR A 3 -5.25 5.46 13.85
N LEU A 4 -6.17 4.67 14.41
CA LEU A 4 -6.53 3.35 13.88
C LEU A 4 -7.24 3.46 12.52
N TYR A 5 -8.08 4.50 12.33
CA TYR A 5 -8.76 4.74 11.06
C TYR A 5 -7.78 5.08 9.93
N TYR A 6 -6.75 5.90 10.22
CA TYR A 6 -5.71 6.23 9.25
C TYR A 6 -4.89 5.00 8.86
N LEU A 7 -4.58 4.14 9.83
CA LEU A 7 -3.88 2.88 9.58
C LEU A 7 -4.68 1.99 8.62
N LEU A 8 -5.96 1.78 8.91
CA LEU A 8 -6.86 0.98 8.07
C LEU A 8 -7.04 1.57 6.67
N ALA A 9 -7.20 2.89 6.57
CA ALA A 9 -7.34 3.58 5.29
C ALA A 9 -6.10 3.43 4.42
N ALA A 10 -4.91 3.57 5.00
CA ALA A 10 -3.66 3.40 4.25
C ALA A 10 -3.40 1.94 3.88
N MET A 11 -3.75 0.98 4.73
CA MET A 11 -3.68 -0.45 4.36
C MET A 11 -4.59 -0.74 3.18
N GLY A 12 -5.83 -0.25 3.20
CA GLY A 12 -6.75 -0.37 2.06
C GLY A 12 -6.21 0.30 0.80
N GLY A 13 -5.70 1.53 0.91
CA GLY A 13 -5.09 2.25 -0.19
C GLY A 13 -3.85 1.57 -0.76
N GLY A 14 -2.99 1.01 0.11
CA GLY A 14 -1.78 0.28 -0.26
C GLY A 14 -2.09 -1.04 -0.98
N LEU A 15 -3.11 -1.77 -0.53
CA LEU A 15 -3.57 -2.99 -1.21
C LEU A 15 -4.10 -2.69 -2.61
N ILE A 16 -4.97 -1.68 -2.74
CA ILE A 16 -5.61 -1.33 -4.01
C ILE A 16 -4.58 -0.72 -4.97
N GLY A 17 -3.82 0.27 -4.51
CA GLY A 17 -2.79 0.93 -5.30
C GLY A 17 -1.66 -0.03 -5.70
N GLY A 18 -1.27 -0.91 -4.77
CA GLY A 18 -0.31 -1.98 -5.01
C GLY A 18 -0.79 -2.97 -6.07
N ALA A 19 -2.03 -3.46 -5.96
CA ALA A 19 -2.61 -4.39 -6.94
C ALA A 19 -2.64 -3.78 -8.34
N ILE A 20 -3.10 -2.53 -8.47
CA ILE A 20 -3.15 -1.81 -9.75
C ILE A 20 -1.73 -1.61 -10.30
N GLY A 21 -0.78 -1.19 -9.46
CA GLY A 21 0.62 -1.05 -9.86
C GLY A 21 1.25 -2.38 -10.32
N GLY A 22 0.98 -3.47 -9.60
CA GLY A 22 1.43 -4.81 -9.96
C GLY A 22 0.89 -5.27 -11.31
N ILE A 23 -0.41 -5.07 -11.56
CA ILE A 23 -1.04 -5.33 -12.85
C ILE A 23 -0.38 -4.52 -13.98
N ILE A 24 -0.16 -3.21 -13.76
CA ILE A 24 0.43 -2.33 -14.77
C ILE A 24 1.87 -2.73 -15.11
N VAL A 25 2.67 -3.09 -14.10
CA VAL A 25 4.10 -3.36 -14.28
C VAL A 25 4.38 -4.79 -14.74
N GLY A 26 3.77 -5.79 -14.09
CA GLY A 26 4.10 -7.21 -14.27
C GLY A 26 2.96 -8.05 -14.87
N GLY A 27 1.78 -7.47 -15.11
CA GLY A 27 0.60 -8.23 -15.54
C GLY A 27 0.76 -8.95 -16.88
N LYS A 28 1.54 -8.37 -17.81
CA LYS A 28 1.81 -8.97 -19.12
C LYS A 28 2.74 -10.19 -19.06
N ASP A 29 3.61 -10.27 -18.04
CA ASP A 29 4.65 -11.28 -17.94
C ASP A 29 4.29 -12.39 -16.95
N LEU A 30 3.66 -12.05 -15.81
CA LEU A 30 3.24 -12.99 -14.76
C LEU A 30 1.78 -13.45 -14.89
N GLY A 31 0.98 -12.76 -15.70
CA GLY A 31 -0.48 -12.87 -15.68
C GLY A 31 -1.12 -11.93 -14.65
N TYR A 32 -2.31 -11.41 -14.97
CA TYR A 32 -2.94 -10.34 -14.21
C TYR A 32 -3.28 -10.71 -12.77
N ASP A 33 -3.75 -11.93 -12.52
CA ASP A 33 -4.13 -12.35 -11.16
C ASP A 33 -2.91 -12.45 -10.24
N LEU A 34 -1.83 -13.08 -10.70
CA LEU A 34 -0.60 -13.22 -9.92
C LEU A 34 0.07 -11.85 -9.71
N ALA A 35 0.08 -11.01 -10.74
CA ALA A 35 0.61 -9.66 -10.65
C ALA A 35 -0.21 -8.78 -9.68
N ALA A 36 -1.53 -8.93 -9.65
CA ALA A 36 -2.40 -8.23 -8.70
C ALA A 36 -2.14 -8.69 -7.26
N MET A 37 -2.02 -10.01 -7.03
CA MET A 37 -1.73 -10.56 -5.70
C MET A 37 -0.37 -10.10 -5.18
N MET A 38 0.67 -10.15 -6.03
CA MET A 38 2.00 -9.66 -5.70
C MET A 38 2.01 -8.15 -5.46
N GLY A 39 1.36 -7.39 -6.34
CA GLY A 39 1.19 -5.95 -6.19
C GLY A 39 0.52 -5.56 -4.87
N ALA A 40 -0.60 -6.20 -4.53
CA ALA A 40 -1.30 -5.96 -3.26
C ALA A 40 -0.41 -6.26 -2.05
N PHE A 41 0.28 -7.40 -2.08
CA PHE A 41 1.14 -7.83 -0.99
C PHE A 41 2.30 -6.84 -0.73
N TYR A 42 2.98 -6.42 -1.79
CA TYR A 42 4.09 -5.47 -1.68
C TYR A 42 3.63 -4.01 -1.53
N GLY A 43 2.41 -3.66 -1.94
CA GLY A 43 1.82 -2.33 -1.80
C GLY A 43 1.57 -1.91 -0.35
N LEU A 44 1.50 -2.87 0.58
CA LEU A 44 1.44 -2.59 2.02
C LEU A 44 2.77 -2.05 2.58
N LEU A 45 3.90 -2.46 2.00
CA LEU A 45 5.23 -2.03 2.46
C LEU A 45 5.41 -0.50 2.41
N PRO A 46 5.16 0.19 1.28
CA PRO A 46 5.22 1.65 1.22
C PRO A 46 4.08 2.33 1.99
N ALA A 47 2.92 1.68 2.14
CA ALA A 47 1.81 2.24 2.91
C ALA A 47 2.13 2.32 4.41
N ILE A 48 2.73 1.26 4.97
CA ILE A 48 3.12 1.21 6.38
C ILE A 48 4.28 2.18 6.66
N SER A 49 5.31 2.19 5.81
CA SER A 49 6.43 3.11 5.98
C SER A 49 6.00 4.57 5.78
N GLY A 50 5.09 4.84 4.85
CA GLY A 50 4.48 6.17 4.65
C GLY A 50 3.73 6.67 5.88
N ILE A 51 2.91 5.83 6.53
CA ILE A 51 2.26 6.21 7.80
C ILE A 51 3.28 6.46 8.90
N ALA A 52 4.28 5.59 9.05
CA ALA A 52 5.29 5.75 10.10
C ALA A 52 6.01 7.10 9.96
N ILE A 53 6.38 7.49 8.74
CA ILE A 53 6.97 8.79 8.43
C ILE A 53 5.98 9.92 8.72
N ALA A 54 4.71 9.78 8.31
CA ALA A 54 3.68 10.80 8.55
C ALA A 54 3.43 11.03 10.05
N LEU A 55 3.39 9.96 10.85
CA LEU A 55 3.24 10.04 12.31
C LEU A 55 4.45 10.70 12.98
N LEU A 56 5.67 10.38 12.53
CA LEU A 56 6.88 11.06 13.00
C LEU A 56 6.82 12.55 12.68
N ALA A 57 6.53 12.91 11.43
CA ALA A 57 6.42 14.31 11.02
C ALA A 57 5.36 15.09 11.81
N LEU A 58 4.20 14.47 12.07
CA LEU A 58 3.15 15.08 12.89
C LEU A 58 3.57 15.31 14.36
N ASN A 59 4.54 14.55 14.87
CA ASN A 59 5.06 14.71 16.24
C ASN A 59 6.05 15.87 16.35
N PHE A 60 6.65 16.29 15.24
CA PHE A 60 7.59 17.41 15.15
C PHE A 60 6.94 18.73 14.70
N LEU A 61 5.64 18.73 14.41
CA LEU A 61 4.85 19.90 14.02
C LEU A 61 4.03 20.43 15.20
#